data_AF-A0A925AGG4-F1
#
_entry.id   AF-A0A925AGG4-F1
#
_cell.length_a   1.000
_cell.length_b   1.000
_cell.length_c   1.000
_cell.angle_alpha   90.00
_cell.angle_beta   90.00
_cell.angle_gamma   90.00
#
_symmetry.space_group_name_H-M   'P 1'
#
loop_
_entity.id
_entity.type
_entity.pdbx_description
1 polymer ?
#
loop_
_entity_poly.entity_id
_entity_poly.type
_entity_poly.pdbx_seq_one_letter_code
_entity_poly.pdbx_strand_id
1 'polypeptide(L)' 'ARETSREKDFDHLISAWFPLTYMLNNFNRGLGLSDAYPFVLTGSAIEKLRFIHDIVQATESNLPAHASANL' A
#
# COMPACT_ATOMS: atom_id res chain seq x y z
N ALA A 1 1.48 17.50 14.25
CA ALA A 1 0.24 17.43 13.45
C ALA A 1 0.42 16.70 12.10
N ARG A 2 1.51 16.93 11.34
CA ARG A 2 1.74 16.23 10.05
C ARG A 2 2.20 14.77 10.17
N GLU A 3 3.00 14.43 11.19
CA GLU A 3 3.51 13.06 11.46
C GLU A 3 2.36 12.03 11.61
N THR A 4 1.38 12.35 12.46
CA THR A 4 0.23 11.49 12.77
C THR A 4 -0.72 11.28 11.61
N SER A 5 -0.67 12.12 10.58
CA SER A 5 -1.50 11.94 9.38
C SER A 5 -0.91 10.88 8.45
N ARG A 6 0.43 10.80 8.36
CA ARG A 6 1.14 9.85 7.49
C ARG A 6 1.05 8.42 8.01
N GLU A 7 1.19 8.25 9.32
CA GLU A 7 1.04 6.94 9.97
C GLU A 7 -0.36 6.37 9.77
N LYS A 8 -1.39 7.23 9.93
CA LYS A 8 -2.79 6.86 9.69
C LYS A 8 -3.08 6.48 8.24
N ASP A 9 -2.38 7.09 7.28
CA ASP A 9 -2.56 6.79 5.86
C ASP A 9 -2.04 5.38 5.52
N PHE A 10 -0.83 5.05 5.98
CA PHE A 10 -0.26 3.72 5.77
C PHE A 10 -1.06 2.61 6.48
N ASP A 11 -1.45 2.82 7.74
CA ASP A 11 -2.23 1.83 8.49
C ASP A 11 -3.58 1.55 7.82
N HIS A 12 -4.18 2.57 7.24
CA HIS A 12 -5.43 2.45 6.50
C HIS A 12 -5.22 1.67 5.20
N LEU A 13 -4.13 1.93 4.45
CA LEU A 13 -3.77 1.17 3.25
C LEU A 13 -3.57 -0.32 3.54
N ILE A 14 -2.80 -0.65 4.57
CA ILE A 14 -2.56 -2.04 4.97
C ILE A 14 -3.85 -2.72 5.43
N SER A 15 -4.68 -2.02 6.21
CA SER A 15 -5.96 -2.56 6.67
C SER A 15 -6.93 -2.82 5.51
N ALA A 16 -6.93 -1.98 4.48
CA ALA A 16 -7.75 -2.16 3.28
C ALA A 16 -7.22 -3.27 2.35
N TRP A 17 -5.91 -3.53 2.37
CA TRP A 17 -5.27 -4.55 1.51
C TRP A 17 -5.72 -5.99 1.83
N PHE A 18 -5.89 -6.32 3.10
CA PHE A 18 -6.32 -7.67 3.51
C PHE A 18 -7.70 -8.10 2.97
N PRO A 19 -8.79 -7.34 3.16
CA PRO A 19 -10.09 -7.71 2.62
C PRO A 19 -10.10 -7.68 1.08
N LEU A 20 -9.33 -6.80 0.46
CA LEU A 20 -9.20 -6.73 -1.01
C LEU A 20 -8.61 -8.02 -1.58
N THR A 21 -7.44 -8.44 -1.09
CA THR A 21 -6.77 -9.67 -1.56
C THR A 21 -7.60 -10.91 -1.25
N TYR A 22 -8.27 -10.95 -0.10
CA TYR A 22 -9.22 -12.01 0.23
C TYR A 22 -10.35 -12.09 -0.81
N MET A 23 -11.00 -10.97 -1.14
CA MET A 23 -12.06 -10.92 -2.13
C MET A 23 -11.56 -11.41 -3.51
N LEU A 24 -10.40 -10.93 -3.96
CA LEU A 24 -9.83 -11.30 -5.25
C LEU A 24 -9.45 -12.79 -5.33
N ASN A 25 -8.86 -13.34 -4.27
CA ASN A 25 -8.52 -14.75 -4.22
C ASN A 25 -9.79 -15.62 -4.22
N ASN A 26 -10.83 -15.24 -3.47
CA ASN A 26 -12.11 -15.97 -3.50
C ASN A 26 -12.78 -15.89 -4.87
N PHE A 27 -12.71 -14.74 -5.53
CA PHE A 27 -13.21 -14.57 -6.88
C PHE A 27 -12.50 -15.52 -7.86
N ASN A 28 -11.16 -15.57 -7.81
CA ASN A 28 -10.38 -16.51 -8.63
C ASN A 28 -10.77 -17.96 -8.38
N ARG A 29 -10.88 -18.38 -7.11
CA ARG A 29 -11.32 -19.75 -6.77
C ARG A 29 -12.72 -20.04 -7.27
N GLY A 30 -13.63 -19.06 -7.25
CA GLY A 30 -14.97 -19.18 -7.83
C GLY A 30 -14.96 -19.41 -9.34
N LEU A 31 -13.94 -18.91 -10.04
CA LEU A 31 -13.70 -19.17 -11.47
C LEU A 31 -12.90 -20.45 -11.73
N GLY A 32 -12.50 -21.20 -10.69
CA GLY A 32 -11.60 -22.35 -10.81
C GLY A 32 -10.14 -21.98 -11.10
N LEU A 33 -9.77 -20.70 -10.94
CA LEU A 33 -8.41 -20.20 -11.09
C LEU A 33 -7.66 -20.29 -9.76
N SER A 34 -6.33 -20.34 -9.82
CA SER A 34 -5.48 -20.22 -8.64
C SER A 34 -5.54 -18.83 -8.02
N ASP A 35 -5.25 -18.74 -6.73
CA ASP A 35 -5.15 -17.47 -6.00
C ASP A 35 -4.17 -16.51 -6.71
N ALA A 36 -4.62 -15.28 -6.98
CA ALA A 36 -3.76 -14.23 -7.56
C ALA A 36 -2.70 -13.74 -6.56
N TYR A 37 -3.04 -13.78 -5.27
CA TYR A 37 -2.18 -13.34 -4.18
C TYR A 37 -2.02 -14.47 -3.15
N PRO A 38 -1.24 -15.52 -3.45
CA PRO A 38 -1.08 -16.70 -2.59
C PRO A 38 -0.02 -16.47 -1.50
N PHE A 39 -0.04 -15.30 -0.84
CA PHE A 39 0.91 -14.95 0.20
C PHE A 39 0.23 -14.22 1.36
N VAL A 40 0.86 -14.28 2.52
CA VAL A 40 0.44 -13.58 3.73
C VAL A 40 1.50 -12.56 4.08
N LEU A 41 1.09 -11.30 4.32
CA LEU A 41 2.00 -10.27 4.79
C LEU A 41 2.37 -10.53 6.26
N THR A 42 3.64 -10.82 6.50
CA THR A 42 4.19 -10.94 7.86
C THR A 42 4.37 -9.56 8.48
N GLY A 43 4.47 -9.49 9.81
CA GLY A 43 4.80 -8.23 10.50
C GLY A 43 6.07 -7.57 9.95
N SER A 44 7.12 -8.36 9.72
CA SER A 44 8.38 -7.87 9.12
C SER A 44 8.25 -7.37 7.68
N ALA A 45 7.34 -7.95 6.88
CA ALA A 45 7.05 -7.45 5.55
C ALA A 45 6.30 -6.12 5.61
N ILE A 46 5.34 -5.98 6.53
CA ILE A 46 4.60 -4.73 6.77
C ILE A 46 5.55 -3.61 7.22
N GLU A 47 6.50 -3.90 8.11
CA GLU A 47 7.53 -2.94 8.54
C GLU A 47 8.40 -2.45 7.36
N LYS A 48 8.83 -3.37 6.48
CA LYS A 48 9.57 -2.99 5.27
C LYS A 48 8.73 -2.11 4.34
N LEU A 49 7.46 -2.45 4.16
CA LEU A 49 6.55 -1.65 3.35
C LEU A 49 6.33 -0.25 3.94
N ARG A 50 6.26 -0.12 5.28
CA ARG A 50 6.17 1.18 5.96
C ARG A 50 7.41 2.02 5.69
N PHE A 51 8.59 1.42 5.82
CA PHE A 51 9.85 2.09 5.50
C PHE A 51 9.89 2.61 4.05
N ILE A 52 9.45 1.80 3.09
CA ILE A 52 9.36 2.20 1.67
C ILE A 52 8.36 3.35 1.49
N HIS A 53 7.17 3.25 2.10
CA HIS A 53 6.15 4.31 2.05
C HIS A 53 6.69 5.64 2.59
N ASP A 54 7.40 5.62 3.71
CA ASP A 54 7.96 6.82 4.32
C ASP A 54 9.01 7.49 3.41
N ILE A 55 9.84 6.70 2.71
CA ILE A 55 10.81 7.21 1.73
C ILE A 55 10.11 7.85 0.53
N VAL A 56 9.10 7.19 -0.04
CA VAL A 56 8.36 7.70 -1.20
C VAL A 56 7.69 9.02 -0.85
N GLN A 57 6.99 9.08 0.29
CA GLN A 57 6.32 10.30 0.75
C GLN A 57 7.30 11.44 1.05
N ALA A 58 8.46 11.13 1.64
CA ALA A 58 9.52 12.11 1.86
C ALA A 58 10.07 12.66 0.53
N THR A 59 10.15 11.82 -0.50
CA THR A 59 10.61 12.21 -1.83
C THR A 59 9.59 13.08 -2.55
N GLU A 60 8.31 12.72 -2.53
CA GLU A 60 7.22 13.54 -3.10
C GLU A 60 7.12 14.92 -2.43
N SER A 61 7.31 14.97 -1.11
CA SER A 61 7.36 16.23 -0.36
C SER A 61 8.54 17.13 -0.75
N ASN A 62 9.58 16.56 -1.36
CA ASN A 62 10.83 17.24 -1.74
C ASN A 62 10.88 17.55 -3.25
N LEU A 63 9.86 17.18 -4.03
CA LEU A 63 9.74 17.64 -5.42
C LEU A 63 9.39 19.15 -5.42
N PRO A 64 10.16 20.00 -6.12
CA PRO A 64 9.79 21.39 -6.29
C PRO A 64 8.44 21.47 -7.02
N ALA A 65 7.54 22.32 -6.51
CA ALA A 65 6.14 22.51 -6.96
C ALA A 65 5.96 22.97 -8.43
N HIS A 66 7.00 22.90 -9.27
CA HIS A 66 7.04 23.42 -10.63
C HIS A 66 7.06 22.35 -11.74
N ALA A 67 7.12 21.05 -11.42
CA ALA A 67 7.17 19.99 -12.44
C ALA A 67 5.79 19.52 -12.94
N SER A 68 4.68 20.03 -12.40
CA SER A 68 3.31 19.63 -12.78
C SER A 68 2.67 20.51 -13.87
N ALA A 69 3.42 21.45 -14.48
CA ALA A 69 2.87 22.40 -15.44
C ALA A 69 2.93 21.95 -16.91
N ASN A 70 3.42 20.75 -17.24
CA ASN A 70 3.41 20.26 -18.63
C ASN A 70 3.24 18.74 -18.69
N LEU A 71 2.00 18.29 -18.72
CA LEU A 71 1.51 17.15 -19.52
C LEU A 71 0.08 17.46 -19.94
#